data_AF-A0A3Z4X5X8-F1
#
_entry.id   AF-A0A3Z4X5X8-F1
#
_cell.length_a   1.000
_cell.length_b   1.000
_cell.length_c   1.000
_cell.angle_alpha   90.00
_cell.angle_beta   90.00
_cell.angle_gamma   90.00
#
_symmetry.space_group_name_H-M   'P 1'
#
loop_
_entity.id
_entity.type
_entity.pdbx_description
1 polymer ?
#
loop_
_entity_poly.entity_id
_entity_poly.type
_entity_poly.pdbx_seq_one_letter_code
_entity_poly.pdbx_strand_id
1 'polypeptide(L)'
;MKDVDVAVIYTDGSHTESPKGSGAGIHGYLFNNGDLEDSQAYSHPGVSERITTVGYKKVPQDVKCPELPDTVQFVDAVIPVPKEFYSDVGELIAFITLFENAPFRAKNYIIYVDASYVVNTFNEWIDGWHKRGWVRADGTPLANKELIVRIWEIKQQMKKEGRGVKVIKIKGHSGHYGNDRADELARKGSAITATNDGVPYQPYWSKDELPASAEPEPIAAGMNLAAYPPICTVKYCYPLVNEDHPTVKVKDETFYYMFGGNHAKNKDDLVFIGKMIPDAHFSVMFTKQPWDNIYTIVNTHAALAWKDTPKMRQYDPIGVVNNEFVKRKKFVDVAGDGLPADKMHFSGEDSNVWFFEDLAISRMLRPPLLSYRALDIRDELATTLRDVLHQEKGYVLNDITDLLFDDKGKPVKEYYRSVDKSITLKIDFPMGKRPVSVILTRGIDIPSRTEINRIKEPEGRYYIAVCRPEKYYIRYFLIYIGKEYHGLWCAYYANRRILREEEV
;
A
#
# COMPACT_ATOMS: atom_id res chain seq x y z
N MET A 1 33.56 8.12 -26.76
CA MET A 1 33.08 9.22 -25.91
C MET A 1 32.47 10.26 -26.81
N LYS A 2 31.18 10.56 -26.64
CA LYS A 2 30.41 11.46 -27.52
C LYS A 2 30.53 12.92 -27.04
N ASP A 3 30.83 13.86 -27.92
CA ASP A 3 30.76 15.28 -27.58
C ASP A 3 29.36 15.84 -27.89
N VAL A 4 28.81 16.63 -26.98
CA VAL A 4 27.51 17.33 -27.10
C VAL A 4 27.62 18.78 -26.62
N ASP A 5 26.69 19.64 -27.01
CA ASP A 5 26.71 21.03 -26.53
C ASP A 5 26.17 21.15 -25.10
N VAL A 6 25.05 20.48 -24.78
CA VAL A 6 24.37 20.61 -23.49
C VAL A 6 24.02 19.24 -22.90
N ALA A 7 24.29 19.09 -21.60
CA ALA A 7 23.83 17.97 -20.79
C ALA A 7 23.00 18.49 -19.60
N VAL A 8 21.75 18.05 -19.53
CA VAL A 8 20.88 18.30 -18.37
C VAL A 8 20.82 17.02 -17.55
N ILE A 9 21.33 17.07 -16.33
CA ILE A 9 21.60 15.91 -15.49
C ILE A 9 20.97 16.08 -14.12
N TYR A 10 20.49 14.97 -13.57
CA TYR A 10 19.97 14.80 -12.22
C TYR A 10 20.80 13.71 -11.54
N THR A 11 21.22 13.93 -10.31
CA THR A 11 22.01 12.97 -9.54
C THR A 11 21.42 12.78 -8.16
N ASP A 12 21.47 11.54 -7.66
CA ASP A 12 20.96 11.20 -6.32
C ASP A 12 21.79 10.08 -5.67
N GLY A 13 21.68 9.93 -4.35
CA GLY A 13 22.32 8.91 -3.53
C GLY A 13 21.33 8.20 -2.61
N SER A 14 21.48 6.88 -2.46
CA SER A 14 20.58 6.04 -1.67
C SER A 14 21.35 5.16 -0.69
N HIS A 15 20.77 4.95 0.50
CA HIS A 15 21.25 4.02 1.51
C HIS A 15 20.10 3.19 2.08
N THR A 16 20.29 1.88 2.16
CA THR A 16 19.37 0.92 2.78
C THR A 16 20.04 0.26 3.98
N GLU A 17 19.29 0.07 5.08
CA GLU A 17 19.84 -0.54 6.30
C GLU A 17 19.63 -2.06 6.37
N SER A 18 18.68 -2.62 5.59
CA SER A 18 18.34 -4.05 5.66
C SER A 18 17.74 -4.57 4.34
N PRO A 19 18.51 -5.33 3.53
CA PRO A 19 19.94 -5.55 3.65
C PRO A 19 20.75 -4.25 3.47
N LYS A 20 21.91 -4.16 4.13
CA LYS A 20 22.73 -2.94 4.12
C LYS A 20 23.31 -2.71 2.72
N GLY A 21 22.97 -1.59 2.09
CA GLY A 21 23.39 -1.27 0.73
C GLY A 21 23.46 0.23 0.48
N SER A 22 24.37 0.65 -0.38
CA SER A 22 24.56 2.06 -0.77
C SER A 22 24.71 2.17 -2.28
N GLY A 23 24.20 3.25 -2.86
CA GLY A 23 24.17 3.42 -4.29
C GLY A 23 23.98 4.87 -4.70
N ALA A 24 24.24 5.14 -5.97
CA ALA A 24 24.05 6.43 -6.58
C ALA A 24 23.43 6.28 -7.97
N GLY A 25 22.69 7.30 -8.38
CA GLY A 25 21.93 7.30 -9.63
C GLY A 25 22.20 8.57 -10.42
N ILE A 26 22.26 8.43 -11.74
CA ILE A 26 22.34 9.56 -12.68
C ILE A 26 21.22 9.39 -13.69
N HIS A 27 20.43 10.43 -13.91
CA HIS A 27 19.45 10.49 -14.99
C HIS A 27 19.56 11.82 -15.73
N GLY A 28 19.39 11.84 -17.04
CA GLY A 28 19.39 13.08 -17.78
C GLY A 28 19.17 12.92 -19.27
N TYR A 29 19.40 14.02 -19.99
CA TYR A 29 19.34 14.05 -21.44
C TYR A 29 20.35 15.02 -22.04
N LEU A 30 20.74 14.71 -23.27
CA LEU A 30 21.84 15.32 -24.01
C LEU A 30 21.31 15.87 -25.33
N PHE A 31 21.73 17.07 -25.72
CA PHE A 31 21.34 17.68 -26.98
C PHE A 31 22.40 18.68 -27.48
N ASN A 32 22.36 18.99 -28.78
CA ASN A 32 23.18 20.02 -29.40
C ASN A 32 22.39 21.32 -29.58
N ASN A 33 23.10 22.44 -29.73
CA ASN A 33 22.44 23.72 -29.97
C ASN A 33 21.62 23.65 -31.26
N GLY A 34 20.36 24.08 -31.18
CA GLY A 34 19.40 24.00 -32.28
C GLY A 34 18.52 22.74 -32.27
N ASP A 35 18.82 21.73 -31.46
CA ASP A 35 17.92 20.58 -31.26
C ASP A 35 16.67 21.00 -30.48
N LEU A 36 16.83 21.88 -29.49
CA LEU A 36 15.76 22.38 -28.63
C LEU A 36 15.72 23.91 -28.65
N GLU A 37 14.51 24.48 -28.71
CA GLU A 37 14.30 25.92 -28.60
C GLU A 37 14.14 26.34 -27.12
N ASP A 38 14.80 27.44 -26.72
CA ASP A 38 14.88 27.87 -25.31
C ASP A 38 13.52 28.17 -24.66
N SER A 39 12.55 28.64 -25.43
CA SER A 39 11.20 28.97 -24.97
C SER A 39 10.20 27.83 -25.18
N GLN A 40 10.62 26.71 -25.76
CA GLN A 40 9.74 25.60 -26.11
C GLN A 40 9.87 24.47 -25.10
N ALA A 41 8.74 23.88 -24.74
CA ALA A 41 8.67 22.67 -23.96
C ALA A 41 8.23 21.50 -24.86
N TYR A 42 8.81 20.33 -24.65
CA TYR A 42 8.60 19.15 -25.48
C TYR A 42 8.01 18.01 -24.66
N SER A 43 7.22 17.16 -25.32
CA SER A 43 6.65 15.95 -24.72
C SER A 43 7.40 14.69 -25.17
N HIS A 44 7.54 13.72 -24.28
CA HIS A 44 8.10 12.40 -24.59
C HIS A 44 7.26 11.32 -23.90
N PRO A 45 6.96 10.18 -24.57
CA PRO A 45 6.24 9.06 -23.95
C PRO A 45 6.92 8.59 -22.65
N GLY A 46 6.12 8.39 -21.59
CA GLY A 46 6.64 7.92 -20.30
C GLY A 46 7.26 9.00 -19.40
N VAL A 47 7.40 10.24 -19.86
CA VAL A 47 7.86 11.37 -19.04
C VAL A 47 6.64 12.20 -18.59
N SER A 48 6.45 12.36 -17.28
CA SER A 48 5.29 13.07 -16.73
C SER A 48 5.41 14.60 -16.82
N GLU A 49 6.64 15.12 -16.82
CA GLU A 49 6.97 16.54 -16.99
C GLU A 49 7.38 16.86 -18.44
N ARG A 50 7.40 18.14 -18.82
CA ARG A 50 7.88 18.56 -20.14
C ARG A 50 9.38 18.80 -20.14
N ILE A 51 10.04 18.48 -21.25
CA ILE A 51 11.48 18.60 -21.44
C ILE A 51 11.79 19.98 -22.01
N THR A 52 12.83 20.64 -21.51
CA THR A 52 13.26 21.99 -21.94
C THR A 52 14.78 22.07 -22.03
N THR A 53 15.34 23.18 -22.51
CA THR A 53 16.80 23.37 -22.55
C THR A 53 17.46 23.44 -21.17
N VAL A 54 16.68 23.54 -20.09
CA VAL A 54 17.19 23.75 -18.73
C VAL A 54 16.75 22.71 -17.72
N GLY A 55 15.95 21.70 -18.07
CA GLY A 55 15.36 20.80 -17.08
C GLY A 55 13.94 20.36 -17.41
N TYR A 56 13.45 19.38 -16.64
CA TYR A 56 12.04 19.04 -16.63
C TYR A 56 11.21 20.15 -15.98
N LYS A 57 10.04 20.44 -16.56
CA LYS A 57 9.09 21.45 -16.04
C LYS A 57 7.66 20.92 -16.02
N LYS A 58 6.94 21.22 -14.94
CA LYS A 58 5.49 21.05 -14.87
C LYS A 58 4.83 22.10 -15.77
N VAL A 59 4.15 21.62 -16.80
CA VAL A 59 3.32 22.45 -17.69
C VAL A 59 1.89 21.95 -17.57
N PRO A 60 0.87 22.83 -17.54
CA PRO A 60 -0.54 22.42 -17.53
C PRO A 60 -0.86 21.44 -18.66
N GLN A 61 -1.70 20.43 -18.38
CA GLN A 61 -1.98 19.33 -19.31
C GLN A 61 -2.69 19.76 -20.60
N ASP A 62 -3.35 20.91 -20.58
CA ASP A 62 -4.05 21.52 -21.72
C ASP A 62 -3.10 22.19 -22.73
N VAL A 63 -1.85 22.44 -22.35
CA VAL A 63 -0.84 22.99 -23.26
C VAL A 63 -0.29 21.87 -24.15
N LYS A 64 -0.59 21.96 -25.46
CA LYS A 64 0.02 21.09 -26.47
C LYS A 64 1.49 21.44 -26.65
N CYS A 65 2.36 20.47 -26.43
CA CYS A 65 3.78 20.55 -26.70
C CYS A 65 4.13 19.68 -27.93
N PRO A 66 5.08 20.10 -28.79
CA PRO A 66 5.64 19.24 -29.81
C PRO A 66 6.34 18.01 -29.19
N GLU A 67 6.46 16.95 -29.98
CA GLU A 67 7.24 15.77 -29.59
C GLU A 67 8.73 16.10 -29.52
N LEU A 68 9.41 15.46 -28.57
CA LEU A 68 10.84 15.59 -28.39
C LEU A 68 11.58 15.10 -29.66
N PRO A 69 12.52 15.86 -30.22
CA PRO A 69 13.31 15.41 -31.36
C PRO A 69 14.15 14.17 -31.03
N ASP A 70 14.25 13.23 -31.97
CA ASP A 70 15.06 12.01 -31.84
C ASP A 70 16.57 12.29 -31.69
N THR A 71 17.01 13.51 -31.97
CA THR A 71 18.40 13.95 -31.75
C THR A 71 18.74 14.08 -30.26
N VAL A 72 17.73 14.26 -29.40
CA VAL A 72 17.88 14.30 -27.94
C VAL A 72 18.06 12.88 -27.40
N GLN A 73 19.11 12.67 -26.61
CA GLN A 73 19.45 11.35 -26.09
C GLN A 73 19.37 11.31 -24.58
N PHE A 74 18.63 10.35 -24.04
CA PHE A 74 18.61 10.10 -22.59
C PHE A 74 19.85 9.36 -22.13
N VAL A 75 20.23 9.61 -20.88
CA VAL A 75 21.32 8.90 -20.20
C VAL A 75 20.89 8.53 -18.79
N ASP A 76 21.03 7.25 -18.47
CA ASP A 76 20.81 6.69 -17.14
C ASP A 76 22.10 6.02 -16.67
N ALA A 77 22.42 6.13 -15.38
CA ALA A 77 23.48 5.36 -14.76
C ALA A 77 23.07 4.84 -13.38
N VAL A 78 23.47 3.61 -13.09
CA VAL A 78 23.39 3.01 -11.76
C VAL A 78 24.80 2.79 -11.26
N ILE A 79 25.09 3.25 -10.04
CA ILE A 79 26.43 3.22 -9.46
C ILE A 79 26.35 2.54 -8.10
N PRO A 80 26.85 1.31 -7.95
CA PRO A 80 26.97 0.67 -6.65
C PRO A 80 28.02 1.38 -5.80
N VAL A 81 27.70 1.70 -4.55
CA VAL A 81 28.62 2.37 -3.61
C VAL A 81 28.82 1.43 -2.42
N PRO A 82 30.06 1.26 -1.89
CA PRO A 82 30.28 0.34 -0.77
C PRO A 82 29.28 0.56 0.37
N LYS A 83 28.68 -0.54 0.84
CA LYS A 83 27.55 -0.55 1.78
C LYS A 83 27.86 0.09 3.13
N GLU A 84 29.12 0.32 3.45
CA GLU A 84 29.58 1.04 4.64
C GLU A 84 29.31 2.54 4.60
N PHE A 85 29.11 3.12 3.42
CA PHE A 85 28.85 4.55 3.23
C PHE A 85 27.36 4.87 3.28
N TYR A 86 27.02 6.16 3.45
CA TYR A 86 25.64 6.65 3.47
C TYR A 86 25.28 7.36 2.16
N SER A 87 24.04 7.85 2.07
CA SER A 87 23.50 8.50 0.86
C SER A 87 24.31 9.72 0.42
N ASP A 88 24.88 10.48 1.37
CA ASP A 88 25.72 11.65 1.12
C ASP A 88 26.99 11.34 0.31
N VAL A 89 27.60 10.18 0.56
CA VAL A 89 28.71 9.68 -0.25
C VAL A 89 28.21 9.26 -1.63
N GLY A 90 27.03 8.64 -1.72
CA GLY A 90 26.39 8.30 -2.99
C GLY A 90 26.23 9.51 -3.91
N GLU A 91 25.69 10.62 -3.39
CA GLU A 91 25.51 11.86 -4.14
C GLU A 91 26.85 12.42 -4.68
N LEU A 92 27.90 12.42 -3.84
CA LEU A 92 29.25 12.86 -4.24
C LEU A 92 29.83 11.96 -5.33
N ILE A 93 29.63 10.65 -5.21
CA ILE A 93 30.07 9.66 -6.19
C ILE A 93 29.33 9.83 -7.52
N ALA A 94 28.01 10.04 -7.52
CA ALA A 94 27.27 10.33 -8.75
C ALA A 94 27.81 11.60 -9.44
N PHE A 95 28.08 12.65 -8.67
CA PHE A 95 28.65 13.89 -9.21
C PHE A 95 30.03 13.66 -9.85
N ILE A 96 30.94 12.95 -9.17
CA ILE A 96 32.28 12.64 -9.70
C ILE A 96 32.17 11.74 -10.95
N THR A 97 31.33 10.71 -10.87
CA THR A 97 31.15 9.72 -11.94
C THR A 97 30.68 10.35 -13.24
N LEU A 98 29.83 11.37 -13.17
CA LEU A 98 29.37 12.14 -14.33
C LEU A 98 30.53 12.74 -15.16
N PHE A 99 31.62 13.16 -14.53
CA PHE A 99 32.73 13.80 -15.24
C PHE A 99 33.84 12.81 -15.63
N GLU A 100 33.99 11.74 -14.87
CA GLU A 100 35.09 10.79 -15.06
C GLU A 100 34.75 9.62 -15.98
N ASN A 101 33.51 9.12 -15.88
CA ASN A 101 33.12 7.85 -16.45
C ASN A 101 31.95 7.96 -17.45
N ALA A 102 31.37 9.14 -17.62
CA ALA A 102 30.29 9.32 -18.58
C ALA A 102 30.73 8.97 -20.00
N PRO A 103 29.87 8.28 -20.77
CA PRO A 103 30.15 7.96 -22.18
C PRO A 103 30.10 9.19 -23.09
N PHE A 104 29.88 10.39 -22.51
CA PHE A 104 29.76 11.66 -23.21
C PHE A 104 30.55 12.78 -22.51
N ARG A 105 30.74 13.88 -23.22
CA ARG A 105 31.31 15.15 -22.76
C ARG A 105 30.43 16.28 -23.28
N ALA A 106 30.11 17.25 -22.42
CA ALA A 106 29.29 18.40 -22.79
C ALA A 106 30.09 19.71 -22.71
N LYS A 107 29.73 20.70 -23.53
CA LYS A 107 30.26 22.07 -23.35
C LYS A 107 29.62 22.75 -22.15
N ASN A 108 28.33 22.51 -21.92
CA ASN A 108 27.56 23.05 -20.80
C ASN A 108 26.83 21.94 -20.04
N TYR A 109 27.02 21.90 -18.72
CA TYR A 109 26.34 20.99 -17.81
C TYR A 109 25.37 21.78 -16.94
N ILE A 110 24.11 21.33 -16.90
CA ILE A 110 23.09 21.79 -15.96
C ILE A 110 22.78 20.61 -15.06
N ILE A 111 23.27 20.65 -13.82
CA ILE A 111 23.23 19.52 -12.88
C ILE A 111 22.29 19.87 -11.75
N TYR A 112 21.23 19.10 -11.61
CA TYR A 112 20.29 19.16 -10.51
C TYR A 112 20.68 18.15 -9.43
N VAL A 113 20.80 18.64 -8.20
CA VAL A 113 21.13 17.83 -7.04
C VAL A 113 20.20 18.25 -5.90
N ASP A 114 19.61 17.29 -5.22
CA ASP A 114 18.74 17.54 -4.08
C ASP A 114 19.50 17.65 -2.75
N ALA A 115 20.82 17.46 -2.78
CA ALA A 115 21.71 17.56 -1.65
C ALA A 115 22.31 18.95 -1.48
N SER A 116 22.01 19.60 -0.35
CA SER A 116 22.57 20.94 -0.07
C SER A 116 24.09 20.87 0.09
N TYR A 117 24.60 19.75 0.59
CA TYR A 117 26.03 19.57 0.82
C TYR A 117 26.81 19.63 -0.51
N VAL A 118 26.38 18.90 -1.54
CA VAL A 118 27.04 18.91 -2.86
C VAL A 118 26.91 20.28 -3.53
N VAL A 119 25.70 20.85 -3.55
CA VAL A 119 25.43 22.16 -4.19
C VAL A 119 26.30 23.25 -3.57
N ASN A 120 26.27 23.39 -2.25
CA ASN A 120 27.00 24.45 -1.56
C ASN A 120 28.51 24.21 -1.63
N THR A 121 28.95 22.96 -1.59
CA THR A 121 30.37 22.62 -1.78
C THR A 121 30.85 23.14 -3.12
N PHE A 122 30.19 22.77 -4.22
CA PHE A 122 30.62 23.17 -5.56
C PHE A 122 30.54 24.69 -5.78
N ASN A 123 29.43 25.31 -5.37
CA ASN A 123 29.14 26.72 -5.67
C ASN A 123 29.88 27.70 -4.74
N GLU A 124 30.05 27.38 -3.45
CA GLU A 124 30.47 28.36 -2.44
C GLU A 124 31.72 27.95 -1.65
N TRP A 125 31.80 26.71 -1.19
CA TRP A 125 32.73 26.37 -0.12
C TRP A 125 34.10 25.87 -0.61
N ILE A 126 34.13 25.13 -1.72
CA ILE A 126 35.30 24.34 -2.12
C ILE A 126 36.56 25.16 -2.38
N ASP A 127 36.43 26.34 -2.98
CA ASP A 127 37.58 27.23 -3.24
C ASP A 127 38.12 27.86 -1.94
N GLY A 128 37.23 28.10 -0.97
CA GLY A 128 37.60 28.57 0.36
C GLY A 128 38.31 27.48 1.17
N TRP A 129 37.83 26.23 1.11
CA TRP A 129 38.49 25.09 1.74
C TRP A 129 39.87 24.83 1.13
N HIS A 130 40.01 24.86 -0.20
CA HIS A 130 41.31 24.72 -0.86
C HIS A 130 42.32 25.77 -0.37
N LYS A 131 41.92 27.06 -0.32
CA LYS A 131 42.79 28.15 0.17
C LYS A 131 43.22 27.99 1.62
N ARG A 132 42.41 27.32 2.45
CA ARG A 132 42.70 27.06 3.87
C ARG A 132 43.41 25.73 4.13
N GLY A 133 43.82 24.99 3.10
CA GLY A 133 44.47 23.69 3.27
C GLY A 133 43.49 22.56 3.64
N TRP A 134 42.26 22.62 3.14
CA TRP A 134 41.21 21.61 3.30
C TRP A 134 40.69 21.42 4.72
N VAL A 135 40.57 22.53 5.46
CA VAL A 135 39.93 22.58 6.79
C VAL A 135 38.74 23.53 6.77
N ARG A 136 37.76 23.26 7.65
CA ARG A 136 36.62 24.14 7.87
C ARG A 136 37.05 25.43 8.56
N ALA A 137 36.18 26.44 8.55
CA ALA A 137 36.49 27.74 9.14
C ALA A 137 36.70 27.69 10.66
N ASP A 138 36.12 26.68 11.32
CA ASP A 138 36.25 26.39 12.75
C ASP A 138 37.46 25.48 13.08
N GLY A 139 38.30 25.15 12.09
CA GLY A 139 39.46 24.26 12.25
C GLY A 139 39.12 22.77 12.28
N THR A 140 37.85 22.38 12.15
CA THR A 140 37.46 20.97 12.14
C THR A 140 37.82 20.27 10.82
N PRO A 141 38.08 18.94 10.86
CA PRO A 141 38.31 18.16 9.65
C PRO A 141 37.12 18.22 8.70
N LEU A 142 37.43 18.27 7.40
CA LEU A 142 36.42 18.20 6.35
C LEU A 142 35.95 16.76 6.15
N ALA A 143 34.65 16.50 6.31
CA ALA A 143 34.05 15.23 5.95
C ALA A 143 34.25 14.93 4.45
N ASN A 144 34.46 13.66 4.10
CA ASN A 144 34.65 13.19 2.71
C ASN A 144 35.75 13.96 1.95
N LYS A 145 36.81 14.41 2.66
CA LYS A 145 37.87 15.28 2.12
C LYS A 145 38.39 14.81 0.76
N GLU A 146 38.65 13.52 0.59
CA GLU A 146 39.18 12.96 -0.66
C GLU A 146 38.23 13.18 -1.84
N LEU A 147 36.94 12.93 -1.66
CA LEU A 147 35.90 13.19 -2.68
C LEU A 147 35.79 14.69 -2.98
N ILE A 148 35.87 15.55 -1.95
CA ILE A 148 35.81 17.00 -2.15
C ILE A 148 37.04 17.51 -2.91
N VAL A 149 38.24 17.03 -2.59
CA VAL A 149 39.45 17.35 -3.36
C VAL A 149 39.25 16.95 -4.82
N ARG A 150 38.67 15.78 -5.07
CA ARG A 150 38.41 15.32 -6.44
C ARG A 150 37.41 16.18 -7.20
N ILE A 151 36.32 16.61 -6.55
CA ILE A 151 35.35 17.56 -7.13
C ILE A 151 36.02 18.90 -7.46
N TRP A 152 36.96 19.35 -6.63
CA TRP A 152 37.71 20.58 -6.90
C TRP A 152 38.60 20.44 -8.14
N GLU A 153 39.31 19.33 -8.28
CA GLU A 153 40.13 19.04 -9.47
C GLU A 153 39.29 19.03 -10.74
N ILE A 154 38.10 18.39 -10.68
CA ILE A 154 37.11 18.42 -11.77
C ILE A 154 36.70 19.86 -12.09
N LYS A 155 36.38 20.66 -11.06
CA LYS A 155 36.01 22.08 -11.24
C LYS A 155 37.13 22.88 -11.93
N GLN A 156 38.39 22.68 -11.56
CA GLN A 156 39.53 23.34 -12.22
C GLN A 156 39.72 22.86 -13.65
N GLN A 157 39.57 21.56 -13.89
CA GLN A 157 39.69 20.98 -15.23
C GLN A 157 38.61 21.52 -16.17
N MET A 158 37.34 21.56 -15.74
CA MET A 158 36.24 22.13 -16.52
C MET A 158 36.49 23.60 -16.86
N LYS A 159 37.01 24.39 -15.90
CA LYS A 159 37.39 25.78 -16.15
C LYS A 159 38.52 25.90 -17.17
N LYS A 160 39.55 25.06 -17.09
CA LYS A 160 40.68 25.04 -18.02
C LYS A 160 40.25 24.65 -19.43
N GLU A 161 39.29 23.74 -19.54
CA GLU A 161 38.70 23.30 -20.82
C GLU A 161 37.65 24.28 -21.38
N GLY A 162 37.34 25.36 -20.66
CA GLY A 162 36.33 26.34 -21.09
C GLY A 162 34.90 25.79 -21.08
N ARG A 163 34.60 24.81 -20.22
CA ARG A 163 33.29 24.18 -20.09
C ARG A 163 32.46 24.81 -18.98
N GLY A 164 31.18 25.06 -19.26
CA GLY A 164 30.22 25.60 -18.31
C GLY A 164 29.65 24.51 -17.41
N VAL A 165 29.64 24.73 -16.09
CA VAL A 165 28.98 23.83 -15.13
C VAL A 165 28.11 24.65 -14.21
N LYS A 166 26.80 24.37 -14.22
CA LYS A 166 25.82 24.99 -13.34
C LYS A 166 25.20 23.91 -12.45
N VAL A 167 25.45 24.02 -11.14
CA VAL A 167 24.90 23.10 -10.14
C VAL A 167 23.73 23.79 -9.43
N ILE A 168 22.54 23.21 -9.55
CA ILE A 168 21.27 23.77 -9.11
C ILE A 168 20.67 22.87 -8.04
N LYS A 169 20.28 23.49 -6.92
CA LYS A 169 19.49 22.81 -5.90
C LYS A 169 18.09 22.52 -6.41
N ILE A 170 17.65 21.26 -6.31
CA ILE A 170 16.25 20.89 -6.42
C ILE A 170 15.73 20.44 -5.05
N LYS A 171 14.41 20.48 -4.86
CA LYS A 171 13.79 19.95 -3.65
C LYS A 171 13.63 18.43 -3.82
N GLY A 172 14.29 17.65 -2.97
CA GLY A 172 14.12 16.20 -2.97
C GLY A 172 12.66 15.81 -2.68
N HIS A 173 12.22 14.67 -3.25
CA HIS A 173 10.91 14.06 -2.99
C HIS A 173 9.72 15.00 -3.23
N SER A 174 9.83 15.94 -4.18
CA SER A 174 8.77 16.93 -4.47
C SER A 174 8.01 16.65 -5.77
N GLY A 175 8.12 15.42 -6.28
CA GLY A 175 7.45 14.96 -7.49
C GLY A 175 8.03 15.61 -8.75
N HIS A 176 9.36 15.66 -8.85
CA HIS A 176 10.07 16.15 -10.02
C HIS A 176 10.65 14.94 -10.75
N TYR A 177 10.20 14.72 -11.98
CA TYR A 177 10.46 13.51 -12.74
C TYR A 177 11.95 13.18 -12.82
N GLY A 178 12.79 14.18 -13.11
CA GLY A 178 14.23 13.97 -13.23
C GLY A 178 14.88 13.51 -11.92
N ASN A 179 14.45 14.05 -10.78
CA ASN A 179 14.96 13.66 -9.47
C ASN A 179 14.44 12.28 -9.06
N ASP A 180 13.15 12.05 -9.21
CA ASP A 180 12.51 10.78 -8.86
C ASP A 180 13.12 9.61 -9.66
N ARG A 181 13.51 9.89 -10.92
CA ARG A 181 14.22 8.93 -11.76
C ARG A 181 15.66 8.68 -11.31
N ALA A 182 16.39 9.71 -10.89
CA ALA A 182 17.73 9.56 -10.33
C ALA A 182 17.71 8.79 -8.99
N ASP A 183 16.74 9.07 -8.11
CA ASP A 183 16.50 8.32 -6.86
C ASP A 183 16.23 6.83 -7.14
N GLU A 184 15.36 6.51 -8.12
CA GLU A 184 15.09 5.12 -8.51
C GLU A 184 16.37 4.38 -8.94
N LEU A 185 17.24 5.05 -9.71
CA LEU A 185 18.52 4.47 -10.13
C LEU A 185 19.50 4.34 -8.96
N ALA A 186 19.51 5.29 -8.03
CA ALA A 186 20.31 5.21 -6.82
C ALA A 186 19.90 4.03 -5.94
N ARG A 187 18.59 3.79 -5.78
CA ARG A 187 18.04 2.63 -5.08
C ARG A 187 18.44 1.31 -5.72
N LYS A 188 18.50 1.23 -7.06
CA LYS A 188 19.06 0.05 -7.76
C LYS A 188 20.54 -0.16 -7.42
N GLY A 189 21.33 0.92 -7.34
CA GLY A 189 22.72 0.86 -6.90
C GLY A 189 22.86 0.30 -5.47
N SER A 190 21.98 0.73 -4.55
CA SER A 190 21.94 0.22 -3.18
C SER A 190 21.58 -1.27 -3.14
N ALA A 191 20.62 -1.70 -3.96
CA ALA A 191 20.23 -3.11 -4.04
C ALA A 191 21.40 -3.99 -4.51
N ILE A 192 22.12 -3.56 -5.56
CA ILE A 192 23.30 -4.27 -6.10
C ILE A 192 24.38 -4.47 -5.03
N THR A 193 24.66 -3.44 -4.21
CA THR A 193 25.67 -3.58 -3.14
C THR A 193 25.17 -4.33 -1.92
N ALA A 194 23.86 -4.31 -1.66
CA ALA A 194 23.26 -5.06 -0.58
C ALA A 194 23.39 -6.58 -0.79
N THR A 195 23.32 -7.03 -2.04
CA THR A 195 23.48 -8.44 -2.43
C THR A 195 24.94 -8.84 -2.73
N ASN A 196 25.85 -7.85 -2.84
CA ASN A 196 27.25 -8.01 -3.27
C ASN A 196 27.40 -8.50 -4.72
N ASP A 197 26.42 -8.22 -5.58
CA ASP A 197 26.40 -8.68 -6.98
C ASP A 197 27.13 -7.75 -7.96
N GLY A 198 27.59 -6.57 -7.51
CA GLY A 198 28.25 -5.58 -8.36
C GLY A 198 29.62 -5.15 -7.87
N VAL A 199 30.41 -4.60 -8.78
CA VAL A 199 31.71 -3.99 -8.47
C VAL A 199 31.48 -2.60 -7.89
N PRO A 200 31.95 -2.30 -6.67
CA PRO A 200 31.81 -0.97 -6.08
C PRO A 200 32.46 0.11 -6.96
N TYR A 201 31.79 1.26 -7.07
CA TYR A 201 32.17 2.42 -7.88
C TYR A 201 32.20 2.19 -9.39
N GLN A 202 31.80 1.02 -9.89
CA GLN A 202 31.65 0.78 -11.33
C GLN A 202 30.27 1.30 -11.80
N PRO A 203 30.20 2.35 -12.63
CA PRO A 203 28.93 2.78 -13.20
C PRO A 203 28.47 1.81 -14.30
N TYR A 204 27.18 1.51 -14.29
CA TYR A 204 26.49 0.82 -15.38
C TYR A 204 25.66 1.85 -16.15
N TRP A 205 25.98 2.08 -17.42
CA TRP A 205 25.33 3.10 -18.26
C TRP A 205 24.27 2.49 -19.19
N SER A 206 24.20 1.16 -19.27
CA SER A 206 23.13 0.43 -19.94
C SER A 206 22.46 -0.55 -18.99
N LYS A 207 21.16 -0.80 -19.20
CA LYS A 207 20.42 -1.84 -18.50
C LYS A 207 21.01 -3.23 -18.74
N ASP A 208 21.58 -3.46 -19.92
CA ASP A 208 22.17 -4.75 -20.30
C ASP A 208 23.47 -5.05 -19.55
N GLU A 209 24.10 -4.02 -18.97
CA GLU A 209 25.34 -4.14 -18.19
C GLU A 209 25.08 -4.37 -16.70
N LEU A 210 23.85 -4.15 -16.24
CA LEU A 210 23.51 -4.32 -14.83
C LEU A 210 23.71 -5.79 -14.45
N PRO A 211 24.39 -6.07 -13.33
CA PRO A 211 24.37 -7.43 -12.79
C PRO A 211 22.90 -7.82 -12.58
N ALA A 212 22.61 -9.12 -12.68
CA ALA A 212 21.32 -9.66 -12.26
C ALA A 212 21.21 -9.48 -10.74
N SER A 213 20.98 -8.24 -10.29
CA SER A 213 20.66 -7.95 -8.91
C SER A 213 19.43 -8.76 -8.60
N ALA A 214 19.41 -9.40 -7.43
CA ALA A 214 18.12 -9.78 -6.86
C ALA A 214 17.32 -8.48 -6.78
N GLU A 215 16.36 -8.30 -7.70
CA GLU A 215 15.28 -7.36 -7.46
C GLU A 215 14.77 -7.70 -6.07
N PRO A 216 14.57 -6.70 -5.18
CA PRO A 216 14.10 -6.97 -3.84
C PRO A 216 12.91 -7.92 -3.98
N GLU A 217 13.03 -9.12 -3.40
CA GLU A 217 12.05 -10.16 -3.64
C GLU A 217 10.67 -9.57 -3.36
N PRO A 218 9.73 -9.68 -4.31
CA PRO A 218 8.41 -9.15 -4.10
C PRO A 218 7.87 -9.73 -2.79
N ILE A 219 7.36 -8.85 -1.94
CA ILE A 219 6.80 -9.29 -0.66
C ILE A 219 5.65 -10.22 -1.00
N ALA A 220 5.69 -11.46 -0.50
CA ALA A 220 4.72 -12.50 -0.81
C ALA A 220 4.67 -12.90 -2.30
N ALA A 221 5.81 -12.88 -3.00
CA ALA A 221 5.97 -13.50 -4.31
C ALA A 221 5.42 -14.94 -4.32
N GLY A 222 4.61 -15.28 -5.33
CA GLY A 222 3.98 -16.59 -5.45
C GLY A 222 2.70 -16.78 -4.62
N MET A 223 2.33 -15.84 -3.75
CA MET A 223 1.02 -15.83 -3.10
C MET A 223 -0.01 -15.10 -3.98
N ASN A 224 -1.19 -15.68 -4.17
CA ASN A 224 -2.27 -14.98 -4.86
C ASN A 224 -2.95 -13.98 -3.91
N LEU A 225 -2.49 -12.72 -3.94
CA LEU A 225 -3.02 -11.66 -3.09
C LEU A 225 -4.52 -11.35 -3.34
N ALA A 226 -5.06 -11.75 -4.49
CA ALA A 226 -6.45 -11.53 -4.88
C ALA A 226 -7.38 -12.71 -4.56
N ALA A 227 -6.84 -13.84 -4.08
CA ALA A 227 -7.64 -15.01 -3.75
C ALA A 227 -8.39 -14.80 -2.42
N TYR A 228 -9.68 -14.48 -2.50
CA TYR A 228 -10.55 -14.40 -1.34
C TYR A 228 -11.62 -15.49 -1.41
N PRO A 229 -12.01 -16.07 -0.27
CA PRO A 229 -13.19 -16.90 -0.21
C PRO A 229 -14.43 -16.14 -0.73
N PRO A 230 -15.34 -16.82 -1.44
CA PRO A 230 -16.61 -16.24 -1.86
C PRO A 230 -17.42 -15.65 -0.71
N ILE A 231 -17.30 -16.20 0.51
CA ILE A 231 -17.99 -15.72 1.72
C ILE A 231 -17.50 -14.35 2.22
N CYS A 232 -16.23 -14.02 1.95
CA CYS A 232 -15.64 -12.73 2.27
C CYS A 232 -16.05 -11.68 1.22
N THR A 233 -17.34 -11.33 1.17
CA THR A 233 -17.83 -10.23 0.33
C THR A 233 -18.00 -8.91 1.08
N VAL A 234 -17.93 -8.95 2.41
CA VAL A 234 -17.99 -7.75 3.24
C VAL A 234 -16.96 -6.73 2.81
N LYS A 235 -17.36 -5.46 2.81
CA LYS A 235 -16.51 -4.36 2.34
C LYS A 235 -15.20 -4.27 3.13
N TYR A 236 -15.28 -4.48 4.44
CA TYR A 236 -14.13 -4.43 5.35
C TYR A 236 -13.94 -5.73 6.11
N CYS A 237 -12.67 -6.16 6.15
CA CYS A 237 -12.18 -7.29 6.93
C CYS A 237 -11.21 -6.78 8.00
N TYR A 238 -11.20 -7.44 9.15
CA TYR A 238 -10.48 -6.97 10.33
C TYR A 238 -9.62 -8.08 10.96
N PRO A 239 -8.38 -8.25 10.48
CA PRO A 239 -7.37 -9.09 11.12
C PRO A 239 -6.65 -8.36 12.27
N LEU A 240 -6.21 -9.10 13.28
CA LEU A 240 -5.20 -8.61 14.21
C LEU A 240 -3.80 -8.76 13.57
N VAL A 241 -2.92 -7.82 13.88
CA VAL A 241 -1.55 -7.83 13.37
C VAL A 241 -0.69 -8.76 14.21
N ASN A 242 0.22 -9.48 13.56
CA ASN A 242 1.06 -10.50 14.18
C ASN A 242 0.27 -11.62 14.90
N GLU A 243 -1.03 -11.75 14.65
CA GLU A 243 -1.85 -12.87 15.11
C GLU A 243 -1.84 -13.95 14.04
N ASP A 244 -1.70 -15.22 14.46
CA ASP A 244 -2.02 -16.33 13.59
C ASP A 244 -3.50 -16.30 13.22
N HIS A 245 -3.85 -16.82 12.04
CA HIS A 245 -5.24 -16.89 11.62
C HIS A 245 -6.06 -17.68 12.65
N PRO A 246 -7.08 -17.09 13.30
CA PRO A 246 -7.74 -17.75 14.39
C PRO A 246 -8.59 -18.91 13.84
N THR A 247 -8.67 -19.97 14.65
CA THR A 247 -9.32 -21.22 14.27
C THR A 247 -10.33 -21.65 15.32
N VAL A 248 -11.32 -22.43 14.87
CA VAL A 248 -12.36 -23.00 15.72
C VAL A 248 -12.63 -24.43 15.24
N LYS A 249 -12.82 -25.34 16.20
CA LYS A 249 -13.25 -26.71 15.88
C LYS A 249 -14.77 -26.77 15.94
N VAL A 250 -15.36 -27.31 14.87
CA VAL A 250 -16.79 -27.60 14.78
C VAL A 250 -16.91 -29.07 14.43
N LYS A 251 -17.45 -29.85 15.38
CA LYS A 251 -17.46 -31.32 15.33
C LYS A 251 -16.03 -31.83 15.16
N ASP A 252 -15.71 -32.50 14.05
CA ASP A 252 -14.39 -33.05 13.73
C ASP A 252 -13.60 -32.23 12.70
N GLU A 253 -14.12 -31.07 12.30
CA GLU A 253 -13.50 -30.19 11.31
C GLU A 253 -12.95 -28.92 11.96
N THR A 254 -11.79 -28.46 11.48
CA THR A 254 -11.20 -27.17 11.86
C THR A 254 -11.58 -26.12 10.83
N PHE A 255 -12.10 -24.99 11.30
CA PHE A 255 -12.41 -23.83 10.47
C PHE A 255 -11.55 -22.64 10.86
N TYR A 256 -11.20 -21.85 9.87
CA TYR A 256 -10.55 -20.54 9.99
C TYR A 256 -11.63 -19.47 10.04
N TYR A 257 -11.45 -18.44 10.88
CA TYR A 257 -12.44 -17.37 10.96
C TYR A 257 -11.86 -15.95 10.97
N MET A 258 -12.66 -14.98 10.54
CA MET A 258 -12.28 -13.57 10.55
C MET A 258 -13.48 -12.70 10.84
N PHE A 259 -13.21 -11.56 11.47
CA PHE A 259 -14.19 -10.51 11.68
C PHE A 259 -14.39 -9.68 10.42
N GLY A 260 -15.65 -9.53 10.01
CA GLY A 260 -16.06 -8.64 8.94
C GLY A 260 -17.12 -7.66 9.42
N GLY A 261 -17.32 -6.58 8.69
CA GLY A 261 -18.42 -5.66 9.00
C GLY A 261 -18.62 -4.60 7.92
N ASN A 262 -19.77 -3.92 7.98
CA ASN A 262 -20.05 -2.80 7.08
C ASN A 262 -21.15 -1.87 7.62
N HIS A 263 -20.84 -0.61 7.92
CA HIS A 263 -21.86 0.44 7.87
C HIS A 263 -21.24 1.83 7.61
N ALA A 264 -20.80 2.07 6.37
CA ALA A 264 -20.36 3.40 5.92
C ALA A 264 -21.55 4.16 5.31
N LYS A 265 -21.93 5.32 5.89
CA LYS A 265 -23.03 6.14 5.34
C LYS A 265 -22.62 6.89 4.06
N ASN A 266 -21.32 7.12 3.83
CA ASN A 266 -20.76 7.62 2.58
C ASN A 266 -19.72 6.65 2.00
N LYS A 267 -19.53 6.72 0.67
CA LYS A 267 -18.52 5.94 -0.07
C LYS A 267 -17.09 6.17 0.42
N ASP A 268 -16.81 7.34 1.00
CA ASP A 268 -15.49 7.80 1.45
C ASP A 268 -15.27 7.62 2.96
N ASP A 269 -16.29 7.17 3.72
CA ASP A 269 -16.16 6.96 5.17
C ASP A 269 -15.46 5.63 5.47
N LEU A 270 -14.21 5.71 5.93
CA LEU A 270 -13.57 4.61 6.65
C LEU A 270 -14.25 4.47 8.02
N VAL A 271 -15.13 3.48 8.15
CA VAL A 271 -15.81 3.17 9.41
C VAL A 271 -14.81 2.62 10.40
N PHE A 272 -14.59 3.37 11.48
CA PHE A 272 -13.68 2.97 12.55
C PHE A 272 -14.27 1.87 13.41
N ILE A 273 -13.49 0.82 13.67
CA ILE A 273 -13.77 -0.11 14.75
C ILE A 273 -13.74 0.66 16.08
N GLY A 274 -14.83 0.55 16.85
CA GLY A 274 -14.91 1.10 18.19
C GLY A 274 -15.75 2.37 18.31
N LYS A 275 -16.29 2.92 17.21
CA LYS A 275 -17.42 3.84 17.34
C LYS A 275 -18.67 3.03 17.68
N MET A 276 -19.31 3.34 18.80
CA MET A 276 -20.64 2.79 19.10
C MET A 276 -21.62 3.38 18.09
N ILE A 277 -21.96 2.59 17.09
CA ILE A 277 -22.94 2.94 16.08
C ILE A 277 -24.14 2.04 16.32
N PRO A 278 -25.27 2.61 16.78
CA PRO A 278 -26.54 1.91 16.75
C PRO A 278 -26.76 1.38 15.33
N ASP A 279 -27.11 0.10 15.20
CA ASP A 279 -27.46 -0.54 13.93
C ASP A 279 -26.28 -0.91 13.00
N ALA A 280 -25.06 -1.00 13.53
CA ALA A 280 -23.91 -1.47 12.75
C ALA A 280 -24.00 -2.97 12.42
N HIS A 281 -23.72 -3.29 11.15
CA HIS A 281 -23.59 -4.66 10.68
C HIS A 281 -22.25 -5.27 11.13
N PHE A 282 -22.34 -6.36 11.88
CA PHE A 282 -21.22 -7.21 12.24
C PHE A 282 -21.37 -8.60 11.66
N SER A 283 -20.22 -9.19 11.32
CA SER A 283 -20.19 -10.53 10.77
C SER A 283 -18.96 -11.30 11.17
N VAL A 284 -19.12 -12.62 11.22
CA VAL A 284 -18.02 -13.56 11.30
C VAL A 284 -18.21 -14.64 10.24
N MET A 285 -17.10 -15.09 9.65
CA MET A 285 -17.10 -16.02 8.53
C MET A 285 -16.17 -17.17 8.85
N PHE A 286 -16.63 -18.41 8.66
CA PHE A 286 -15.87 -19.63 8.83
C PHE A 286 -15.60 -20.27 7.48
N THR A 287 -14.39 -20.76 7.29
CA THR A 287 -14.00 -21.47 6.07
C THR A 287 -13.05 -22.62 6.38
N LYS A 288 -12.92 -23.56 5.43
CA LYS A 288 -11.97 -24.66 5.54
C LYS A 288 -10.52 -24.31 5.17
N GLN A 289 -10.33 -23.22 4.42
CA GLN A 289 -9.01 -22.79 3.95
C GLN A 289 -8.70 -21.39 4.47
N PRO A 290 -7.46 -21.14 4.95
CA PRO A 290 -7.04 -19.82 5.43
C PRO A 290 -6.90 -18.82 4.27
N TRP A 291 -6.97 -17.52 4.60
CA TRP A 291 -6.72 -16.40 3.67
C TRP A 291 -5.57 -15.52 4.16
N ASP A 292 -4.37 -16.07 4.14
CA ASP A 292 -3.20 -15.38 4.68
C ASP A 292 -2.82 -14.12 3.90
N ASN A 293 -3.32 -13.95 2.67
CA ASN A 293 -3.14 -12.73 1.88
C ASN A 293 -3.60 -11.45 2.62
N ILE A 294 -4.69 -11.52 3.39
CA ILE A 294 -5.17 -10.38 4.18
C ILE A 294 -4.17 -10.06 5.30
N TYR A 295 -3.69 -11.10 5.99
CA TYR A 295 -2.72 -11.00 7.06
C TYR A 295 -1.38 -10.47 6.54
N THR A 296 -0.93 -10.92 5.37
CA THR A 296 0.24 -10.36 4.68
C THR A 296 0.09 -8.86 4.46
N ILE A 297 -1.04 -8.41 3.88
CA ILE A 297 -1.27 -6.98 3.61
C ILE A 297 -1.15 -6.15 4.90
N VAL A 298 -1.80 -6.57 5.98
CA VAL A 298 -1.80 -5.80 7.24
C VAL A 298 -0.49 -5.90 8.00
N ASN A 299 0.20 -7.03 7.98
CA ASN A 299 1.48 -7.21 8.66
C ASN A 299 2.58 -6.43 7.93
N THR A 300 2.58 -6.43 6.60
CA THR A 300 3.50 -5.59 5.81
C THR A 300 3.22 -4.11 6.02
N HIS A 301 1.95 -3.69 6.00
CA HIS A 301 1.58 -2.31 6.33
C HIS A 301 2.06 -1.95 7.74
N ALA A 302 1.78 -2.79 8.75
CA ALA A 302 2.20 -2.54 10.13
C ALA A 302 3.72 -2.37 10.24
N ALA A 303 4.50 -3.25 9.62
CA ALA A 303 5.95 -3.17 9.63
C ALA A 303 6.46 -1.84 9.04
N LEU A 304 5.88 -1.40 7.92
CA LEU A 304 6.22 -0.13 7.28
C LEU A 304 5.74 1.09 8.10
N ALA A 305 4.56 1.02 8.71
CA ALA A 305 4.01 2.10 9.55
C ALA A 305 4.80 2.30 10.84
N TRP A 306 5.50 1.26 11.31
CA TRP A 306 6.40 1.29 12.45
C TRP A 306 7.86 1.51 12.07
N LYS A 307 8.17 1.74 10.79
CA LYS A 307 9.51 2.07 10.34
C LYS A 307 10.05 3.25 11.17
N ASP A 308 11.25 3.09 11.70
CA ASP A 308 11.95 4.06 12.57
C ASP A 308 11.30 4.32 13.94
N THR A 309 10.24 3.59 14.30
CA THR A 309 9.64 3.68 15.64
C THR A 309 10.33 2.69 16.59
N PRO A 310 10.88 3.14 17.74
CA PRO A 310 11.49 2.25 18.71
C PRO A 310 10.54 1.14 19.17
N LYS A 311 11.04 -0.09 19.29
CA LYS A 311 10.22 -1.28 19.62
C LYS A 311 9.36 -1.13 20.88
N MET A 312 9.85 -0.40 21.89
CA MET A 312 9.07 -0.13 23.12
C MET A 312 7.87 0.81 22.94
N ARG A 313 7.76 1.46 21.78
CA ARG A 313 6.64 2.35 21.40
C ARG A 313 5.73 1.71 20.35
N GLN A 314 6.06 0.50 19.90
CA GLN A 314 5.22 -0.27 19.00
C GLN A 314 4.16 -1.00 19.83
N TYR A 315 2.96 -1.10 19.26
CA TYR A 315 1.84 -1.89 19.79
C TYR A 315 1.34 -2.77 18.65
N ASP A 316 0.53 -3.78 18.95
CA ASP A 316 -0.13 -4.60 17.93
C ASP A 316 -1.47 -3.94 17.53
N PRO A 317 -1.53 -3.19 16.41
CA PRO A 317 -2.76 -2.60 15.93
C PRO A 317 -3.72 -3.65 15.36
N ILE A 318 -4.96 -3.23 15.17
CA ILE A 318 -5.91 -3.98 14.35
C ILE A 318 -5.79 -3.49 12.90
N GLY A 319 -5.66 -4.40 11.95
CA GLY A 319 -5.70 -4.07 10.54
C GLY A 319 -7.14 -3.94 10.04
N VAL A 320 -7.39 -2.96 9.17
CA VAL A 320 -8.60 -2.86 8.37
C VAL A 320 -8.21 -3.06 6.93
N VAL A 321 -8.84 -3.99 6.22
CA VAL A 321 -8.59 -4.22 4.79
C VAL A 321 -9.86 -3.98 3.99
N ASN A 322 -9.73 -3.17 2.93
CA ASN A 322 -10.77 -2.93 1.96
C ASN A 322 -10.81 -4.05 0.92
N ASN A 323 -11.61 -5.08 1.21
CA ASN A 323 -11.70 -6.29 0.42
C ASN A 323 -12.19 -6.07 -1.02
N GLU A 324 -13.13 -5.13 -1.24
CA GLU A 324 -13.57 -4.80 -2.60
C GLU A 324 -12.45 -4.20 -3.44
N PHE A 325 -11.58 -3.39 -2.81
CA PHE A 325 -10.45 -2.78 -3.50
C PHE A 325 -9.41 -3.81 -3.91
N VAL A 326 -9.05 -4.75 -3.02
CA VAL A 326 -8.04 -5.78 -3.32
C VAL A 326 -8.47 -6.66 -4.51
N LYS A 327 -9.77 -6.77 -4.78
CA LYS A 327 -10.33 -7.48 -5.93
C LYS A 327 -10.39 -6.64 -7.22
N ARG A 328 -10.04 -5.34 -7.19
CA ARG A 328 -10.05 -4.51 -8.39
C ARG A 328 -8.96 -4.95 -9.34
N LYS A 329 -9.34 -5.15 -10.60
CA LYS A 329 -8.45 -5.60 -11.68
C LYS A 329 -7.10 -4.88 -11.67
N LYS A 330 -7.09 -3.54 -11.54
CA LYS A 330 -5.86 -2.75 -11.53
C LYS A 330 -4.90 -3.13 -10.39
N PHE A 331 -5.41 -3.37 -9.19
CA PHE A 331 -4.58 -3.84 -8.08
C PHE A 331 -4.13 -5.27 -8.32
N VAL A 332 -5.04 -6.15 -8.75
CA VAL A 332 -4.74 -7.57 -9.02
C VAL A 332 -3.66 -7.73 -10.08
N ASP A 333 -3.73 -6.97 -11.18
CA ASP A 333 -2.78 -7.02 -12.28
C ASP A 333 -1.37 -6.61 -11.81
N VAL A 334 -1.28 -5.64 -10.90
CA VAL A 334 0.00 -5.14 -10.35
C VAL A 334 0.50 -6.01 -9.18
N ALA A 335 -0.41 -6.64 -8.46
CA ALA A 335 -0.11 -7.52 -7.33
C ALA A 335 0.10 -8.99 -7.75
N GLY A 336 0.10 -9.28 -9.05
CA GLY A 336 0.22 -10.64 -9.59
C GLY A 336 1.54 -11.32 -9.26
N ASP A 337 2.61 -10.54 -9.10
CA ASP A 337 3.96 -11.02 -8.78
C ASP A 337 4.32 -10.82 -7.29
N GLY A 338 3.37 -10.43 -6.45
CA GLY A 338 3.58 -10.08 -5.04
C GLY A 338 3.03 -8.70 -4.68
N LEU A 339 3.20 -8.27 -3.44
CA LEU A 339 2.61 -7.00 -2.97
C LEU A 339 3.39 -5.81 -3.56
N PRO A 340 2.75 -4.89 -4.29
CA PRO A 340 3.44 -3.78 -4.94
C PRO A 340 3.66 -2.61 -3.96
N ALA A 341 4.40 -2.89 -2.88
CA ALA A 341 4.61 -1.96 -1.77
C ALA A 341 5.32 -0.66 -2.20
N ASP A 342 6.13 -0.73 -3.27
CA ASP A 342 6.81 0.40 -3.91
C ASP A 342 5.85 1.39 -4.59
N LYS A 343 4.66 0.93 -4.99
CA LYS A 343 3.61 1.74 -5.63
C LYS A 343 2.54 2.20 -4.65
N MET A 344 2.68 1.85 -3.37
CA MET A 344 1.78 2.27 -2.30
C MET A 344 2.43 3.37 -1.47
N HIS A 345 1.60 4.24 -0.88
CA HIS A 345 2.08 5.35 -0.06
C HIS A 345 1.16 5.59 1.13
N PHE A 346 1.72 6.14 2.20
CA PHE A 346 0.93 6.58 3.35
C PHE A 346 0.17 7.86 3.02
N SER A 347 -0.99 8.06 3.64
CA SER A 347 -1.62 9.37 3.65
C SER A 347 -0.65 10.41 4.20
N GLY A 348 -0.57 11.58 3.56
CA GLY A 348 0.23 12.70 4.05
C GLY A 348 -0.22 13.21 5.43
N GLU A 349 -1.45 12.89 5.84
CA GLU A 349 -2.04 13.31 7.12
C GLU A 349 -2.08 12.20 8.18
N ASP A 350 -2.09 10.92 7.77
CA ASP A 350 -2.20 9.77 8.69
C ASP A 350 -1.28 8.62 8.24
N SER A 351 -0.18 8.43 8.96
CA SER A 351 0.79 7.33 8.73
C SER A 351 0.25 5.93 9.03
N ASN A 352 -1.05 5.81 9.33
CA ASN A 352 -1.73 4.53 9.49
C ASN A 352 -2.66 4.18 8.33
N VAL A 353 -2.81 5.04 7.32
CA VAL A 353 -3.63 4.73 6.15
C VAL A 353 -2.74 4.54 4.95
N TRP A 354 -2.86 3.38 4.31
CA TRP A 354 -2.05 3.01 3.15
C TRP A 354 -2.91 3.04 1.89
N PHE A 355 -2.44 3.81 0.92
CA PHE A 355 -3.08 4.06 -0.35
C PHE A 355 -2.34 3.37 -1.48
N PHE A 356 -3.11 2.89 -2.45
CA PHE A 356 -2.63 2.65 -3.80
C PHE A 356 -3.38 3.59 -4.71
N GLU A 357 -2.62 4.46 -5.38
CA GLU A 357 -3.18 5.60 -6.11
C GLU A 357 -4.03 6.47 -5.16
N ASP A 358 -5.29 6.74 -5.51
CA ASP A 358 -6.18 7.60 -4.73
C ASP A 358 -7.06 6.83 -3.73
N LEU A 359 -6.87 5.52 -3.57
CA LEU A 359 -7.78 4.65 -2.81
C LEU A 359 -7.10 3.94 -1.64
N ALA A 360 -7.76 4.01 -0.48
CA ALA A 360 -7.31 3.35 0.73
C ALA A 360 -7.47 1.82 0.59
N ILE A 361 -6.35 1.11 0.69
CA ILE A 361 -6.29 -0.35 0.71
C ILE A 361 -6.51 -0.84 2.13
N SER A 362 -5.72 -0.31 3.06
CA SER A 362 -5.73 -0.77 4.44
C SER A 362 -5.45 0.37 5.42
N ARG A 363 -5.85 0.15 6.67
CA ARG A 363 -5.63 1.09 7.76
C ARG A 363 -5.22 0.36 9.03
N MET A 364 -4.20 0.86 9.72
CA MET A 364 -3.86 0.41 11.07
C MET A 364 -4.69 1.18 12.09
N LEU A 365 -5.54 0.47 12.82
CA LEU A 365 -6.24 1.05 13.96
C LEU A 365 -5.37 0.84 15.19
N ARG A 366 -4.99 1.94 15.82
CA ARG A 366 -4.30 1.99 17.11
C ARG A 366 -5.34 2.33 18.19
N PRO A 367 -6.12 1.36 18.67
CA PRO A 367 -7.24 1.61 19.57
C PRO A 367 -6.87 2.52 20.76
N PRO A 368 -7.71 3.51 21.11
CA PRO A 368 -8.20 3.58 22.48
C PRO A 368 -9.15 2.39 22.75
N LEU A 369 -9.49 2.10 24.03
CA LEU A 369 -10.24 0.95 24.60
C LEU A 369 -11.32 0.22 23.75
N LEU A 370 -11.89 0.87 22.72
CA LEU A 370 -13.07 0.45 21.97
C LEU A 370 -12.80 -0.52 20.81
N SER A 371 -11.58 -0.64 20.28
CA SER A 371 -11.31 -1.64 19.22
C SER A 371 -11.08 -3.05 19.77
N TYR A 372 -10.63 -3.19 21.02
CA TYR A 372 -10.62 -4.47 21.74
C TYR A 372 -12.02 -5.08 21.86
N ARG A 373 -13.03 -4.25 22.13
CA ARG A 373 -14.43 -4.69 22.16
C ARG A 373 -14.87 -5.35 20.84
N ALA A 374 -14.32 -4.95 19.71
CA ALA A 374 -14.70 -5.57 18.45
C ALA A 374 -14.09 -6.95 18.24
N LEU A 375 -12.90 -7.19 18.83
CA LEU A 375 -12.34 -8.54 18.92
C LEU A 375 -13.18 -9.39 19.89
N ASP A 376 -13.61 -8.82 21.02
CA ASP A 376 -14.56 -9.51 21.91
C ASP A 376 -15.85 -9.87 21.17
N ILE A 377 -16.40 -8.94 20.38
CA ILE A 377 -17.58 -9.19 19.53
C ILE A 377 -17.27 -10.26 18.48
N ARG A 378 -16.12 -10.22 17.81
CA ARG A 378 -15.68 -11.25 16.84
C ARG A 378 -15.76 -12.62 17.48
N ASP A 379 -15.13 -12.79 18.64
CA ASP A 379 -14.99 -14.09 19.29
C ASP A 379 -16.32 -14.55 19.91
N GLU A 380 -17.17 -13.62 20.39
CA GLU A 380 -18.55 -13.91 20.79
C GLU A 380 -19.39 -14.42 19.60
N LEU A 381 -19.31 -13.73 18.45
CA LEU A 381 -20.04 -14.13 17.24
C LEU A 381 -19.51 -15.47 16.69
N ALA A 382 -18.20 -15.70 16.72
CA ALA A 382 -17.60 -16.98 16.34
C ALA A 382 -18.12 -18.11 17.23
N THR A 383 -18.12 -17.88 18.55
CA THR A 383 -18.68 -18.83 19.53
C THR A 383 -20.15 -19.13 19.23
N THR A 384 -20.95 -18.08 18.97
CA THR A 384 -22.37 -18.23 18.62
C THR A 384 -22.57 -19.08 17.36
N LEU A 385 -21.81 -18.83 16.29
CA LEU A 385 -21.89 -19.60 15.05
C LEU A 385 -21.48 -21.05 15.28
N ARG A 386 -20.40 -21.29 16.05
CA ARG A 386 -19.94 -22.63 16.43
C ARG A 386 -21.04 -23.41 17.16
N ASP A 387 -21.68 -22.80 18.16
CA ASP A 387 -22.71 -23.45 18.98
C ASP A 387 -23.95 -23.80 18.15
N VAL A 388 -24.32 -22.94 17.21
CA VAL A 388 -25.38 -23.24 16.23
C VAL A 388 -25.01 -24.44 15.36
N LEU A 389 -23.78 -24.51 14.85
CA LEU A 389 -23.32 -25.62 14.00
C LEU A 389 -23.23 -26.95 14.78
N HIS A 390 -22.99 -26.90 16.08
CA HIS A 390 -23.07 -28.04 17.00
C HIS A 390 -24.50 -28.46 17.34
N GLN A 391 -25.51 -27.67 16.94
CA GLN A 391 -26.91 -27.88 17.31
C GLN A 391 -27.11 -27.92 18.83
N GLU A 392 -26.45 -27.02 19.55
CA GLU A 392 -26.65 -26.93 21.00
C GLU A 392 -28.12 -26.60 21.34
N LYS A 393 -28.62 -27.16 22.45
CA LYS A 393 -30.04 -27.12 22.84
C LYS A 393 -30.64 -25.71 23.03
N GLY A 394 -29.81 -24.65 23.01
CA GLY A 394 -30.21 -23.26 23.23
C GLY A 394 -30.67 -22.49 21.98
N TYR A 395 -30.56 -23.07 20.79
CA TYR A 395 -30.87 -22.38 19.53
C TYR A 395 -32.03 -23.04 18.77
N VAL A 396 -32.90 -22.21 18.20
CA VAL A 396 -33.91 -22.62 17.22
C VAL A 396 -33.55 -22.01 15.86
N LEU A 397 -33.53 -22.84 14.82
CA LEU A 397 -33.23 -22.43 13.45
C LEU A 397 -34.51 -22.30 12.65
N ASN A 398 -34.74 -21.09 12.13
CA ASN A 398 -35.85 -20.80 11.23
C ASN A 398 -35.31 -20.74 9.81
N ASP A 399 -35.65 -21.72 8.98
CA ASP A 399 -35.18 -21.75 7.59
C ASP A 399 -35.89 -20.66 6.77
N ILE A 400 -35.09 -19.80 6.16
CA ILE A 400 -35.58 -18.69 5.33
C ILE A 400 -35.03 -18.77 3.91
N THR A 401 -34.41 -19.89 3.53
CA THR A 401 -33.71 -20.04 2.25
C THR A 401 -34.65 -19.74 1.09
N ASP A 402 -35.85 -20.34 1.09
CA ASP A 402 -36.80 -20.20 -0.02
C ASP A 402 -37.48 -18.82 -0.04
N LEU A 403 -37.35 -18.02 1.03
CA LEU A 403 -37.76 -16.61 1.00
C LEU A 403 -36.72 -15.75 0.27
N LEU A 404 -35.44 -16.14 0.29
CA LEU A 404 -34.37 -15.37 -0.33
C LEU A 404 -34.21 -15.69 -1.82
N PHE A 405 -34.62 -16.88 -2.28
CA PHE A 405 -34.41 -17.37 -3.63
C PHE A 405 -35.71 -17.78 -4.33
N ASP A 406 -35.78 -17.57 -5.64
CA ASP A 406 -36.86 -18.05 -6.49
C ASP A 406 -36.70 -19.54 -6.83
N ASP A 407 -37.72 -20.11 -7.48
CA ASP A 407 -37.74 -21.52 -7.92
C ASP A 407 -36.60 -21.90 -8.88
N LYS A 408 -35.89 -20.90 -9.45
CA LYS A 408 -34.73 -21.08 -10.33
C LYS A 408 -33.41 -20.90 -9.55
N GLY A 409 -33.48 -20.80 -8.23
CA GLY A 409 -32.33 -20.62 -7.34
C GLY A 409 -31.71 -19.22 -7.42
N LYS A 410 -32.39 -18.23 -8.01
CA LYS A 410 -31.90 -16.84 -8.11
C LYS A 410 -32.50 -15.97 -7.00
N PRO A 411 -31.76 -14.98 -6.47
CA PRO A 411 -32.32 -14.13 -5.42
C PRO A 411 -33.55 -13.35 -5.89
N VAL A 412 -34.64 -13.41 -5.10
CA VAL A 412 -35.93 -12.82 -5.44
C VAL A 412 -35.86 -11.29 -5.43
N LYS A 413 -36.12 -10.63 -6.57
CA LYS A 413 -35.93 -9.16 -6.74
C LYS A 413 -36.69 -8.28 -5.75
N GLU A 414 -37.82 -8.76 -5.21
CA GLU A 414 -38.69 -7.98 -4.32
C GLU A 414 -38.02 -7.62 -2.99
N TYR A 415 -37.10 -8.46 -2.52
CA TYR A 415 -36.33 -8.25 -1.30
C TYR A 415 -35.16 -7.25 -1.45
N TYR A 416 -34.89 -6.73 -2.66
CA TYR A 416 -33.60 -6.09 -2.96
C TYR A 416 -33.64 -4.76 -3.75
N ARG A 417 -34.77 -4.06 -3.83
CA ARG A 417 -34.87 -2.82 -4.64
C ARG A 417 -34.42 -1.52 -3.94
N SER A 418 -34.32 -1.44 -2.62
CA SER A 418 -33.90 -0.21 -1.90
C SER A 418 -33.18 -0.52 -0.58
N VAL A 419 -32.27 0.36 -0.15
CA VAL A 419 -31.39 0.16 1.04
C VAL A 419 -32.20 0.19 2.35
N ASP A 420 -33.35 0.86 2.35
CA ASP A 420 -34.16 1.11 3.54
C ASP A 420 -35.33 0.14 3.74
N LYS A 421 -35.35 -1.00 3.03
CA LYS A 421 -36.44 -1.99 3.19
C LYS A 421 -36.07 -3.05 4.21
N SER A 422 -36.74 -2.98 5.37
CA SER A 422 -36.74 -4.07 6.34
C SER A 422 -37.82 -5.10 6.02
N ILE A 423 -37.57 -6.36 6.40
CA ILE A 423 -38.50 -7.48 6.23
C ILE A 423 -38.94 -7.93 7.61
N THR A 424 -40.24 -8.11 7.81
CA THR A 424 -40.77 -8.71 9.04
C THR A 424 -40.99 -10.21 8.85
N LEU A 425 -40.37 -11.03 9.69
CA LEU A 425 -40.48 -12.49 9.66
C LEU A 425 -41.11 -13.01 10.95
N LYS A 426 -41.98 -14.01 10.84
CA LYS A 426 -42.44 -14.79 11.99
C LYS A 426 -41.43 -15.90 12.23
N ILE A 427 -40.86 -15.93 13.43
CA ILE A 427 -39.84 -16.89 13.84
C ILE A 427 -40.26 -17.64 15.10
N ASP A 428 -39.95 -18.92 15.12
CA ASP A 428 -39.95 -19.75 16.33
C ASP A 428 -38.68 -19.46 17.16
N PHE A 429 -38.78 -19.69 18.46
CA PHE A 429 -37.70 -19.44 19.41
C PHE A 429 -37.76 -20.43 20.58
N PRO A 430 -36.66 -20.62 21.33
CA PRO A 430 -36.60 -21.61 22.39
C PRO A 430 -37.70 -21.42 23.45
N MET A 431 -38.39 -22.51 23.77
CA MET A 431 -39.50 -22.53 24.74
C MET A 431 -40.66 -21.57 24.42
N GLY A 432 -40.75 -21.08 23.18
CA GLY A 432 -41.86 -20.24 22.73
C GLY A 432 -43.10 -21.05 22.41
N LYS A 433 -44.27 -20.57 22.82
CA LYS A 433 -45.56 -21.21 22.51
C LYS A 433 -46.08 -20.86 21.11
N ARG A 434 -45.65 -19.73 20.56
CA ARG A 434 -46.08 -19.22 19.24
C ARG A 434 -44.97 -18.41 18.57
N PRO A 435 -44.95 -18.34 17.23
CA PRO A 435 -43.98 -17.53 16.50
C PRO A 435 -44.10 -16.04 16.82
N VAL A 436 -42.99 -15.33 16.76
CA VAL A 436 -42.91 -13.89 17.05
C VAL A 436 -42.28 -13.12 15.89
N SER A 437 -42.63 -11.84 15.71
CA SER A 437 -42.16 -11.02 14.59
C SER A 437 -40.78 -10.39 14.80
N VAL A 438 -39.77 -10.74 14.01
CA VAL A 438 -38.49 -10.01 13.96
C VAL A 438 -38.37 -9.19 12.69
N ILE A 439 -37.58 -8.12 12.75
CA ILE A 439 -37.34 -7.22 11.63
C ILE A 439 -35.88 -7.41 11.22
N LEU A 440 -35.66 -7.65 9.93
CA LEU A 440 -34.31 -7.75 9.35
C LEU A 440 -34.12 -6.66 8.32
N THR A 441 -33.04 -5.90 8.44
CA THR A 441 -32.74 -4.78 7.55
C THR A 441 -31.55 -5.12 6.65
N ARG A 442 -31.68 -4.81 5.36
CA ARG A 442 -30.63 -5.07 4.37
C ARG A 442 -29.42 -4.18 4.61
N GLY A 443 -28.23 -4.74 4.47
CA GLY A 443 -26.96 -4.05 4.72
C GLY A 443 -26.63 -3.92 6.21
N ILE A 444 -27.57 -4.27 7.09
CA ILE A 444 -27.49 -4.19 8.56
C ILE A 444 -27.52 -5.60 9.17
N ASP A 445 -28.59 -6.36 8.94
CA ASP A 445 -28.75 -7.74 9.41
C ASP A 445 -28.49 -8.78 8.31
N ILE A 446 -28.70 -8.37 7.05
CA ILE A 446 -28.64 -9.26 5.89
C ILE A 446 -27.63 -8.67 4.87
N PRO A 447 -26.72 -9.48 4.30
CA PRO A 447 -25.89 -9.05 3.17
C PRO A 447 -26.72 -8.62 1.95
N SER A 448 -26.08 -7.94 1.00
CA SER A 448 -26.75 -7.56 -0.24
C SER A 448 -27.14 -8.77 -1.09
N ARG A 449 -28.02 -8.55 -2.07
CA ARG A 449 -28.47 -9.57 -3.03
C ARG A 449 -27.32 -10.29 -3.73
N THR A 450 -26.35 -9.49 -4.19
CA THR A 450 -25.22 -9.97 -4.96
C THR A 450 -24.32 -10.84 -4.09
N GLU A 451 -24.16 -10.46 -2.83
CA GLU A 451 -23.37 -11.21 -1.85
C GLU A 451 -24.03 -12.54 -1.52
N ILE A 452 -25.31 -12.55 -1.14
CA ILE A 452 -26.05 -13.80 -0.88
C ILE A 452 -25.97 -14.77 -2.06
N ASN A 453 -26.09 -14.27 -3.30
CA ASN A 453 -25.94 -15.11 -4.49
C ASN A 453 -24.53 -15.66 -4.70
N ARG A 454 -23.50 -14.89 -4.34
CA ARG A 454 -22.10 -15.26 -4.53
C ARG A 454 -21.65 -16.32 -3.53
N ILE A 455 -22.24 -16.29 -2.33
CA ILE A 455 -21.88 -17.15 -1.20
C ILE A 455 -22.58 -18.50 -1.27
N LYS A 456 -23.81 -18.54 -1.79
CA LYS A 456 -24.64 -19.75 -1.77
C LYS A 456 -24.01 -20.91 -2.55
N GLU A 457 -23.69 -21.97 -1.82
CA GLU A 457 -23.31 -23.29 -2.32
C GLU A 457 -24.57 -24.10 -2.69
N PRO A 458 -24.46 -25.18 -3.50
CA PRO A 458 -25.62 -25.95 -3.97
C PRO A 458 -26.54 -26.45 -2.85
N GLU A 459 -25.97 -26.90 -1.72
CA GLU A 459 -26.71 -27.38 -0.55
C GLU A 459 -26.75 -26.36 0.59
N GLY A 460 -26.23 -25.15 0.36
CA GLY A 460 -26.14 -24.09 1.35
C GLY A 460 -27.51 -23.50 1.69
N ARG A 461 -27.76 -23.30 2.99
CA ARG A 461 -29.04 -22.82 3.51
C ARG A 461 -28.86 -21.61 4.43
N TYR A 462 -29.87 -20.75 4.44
CA TYR A 462 -29.95 -19.55 5.27
C TYR A 462 -31.00 -19.72 6.35
N TYR A 463 -30.61 -19.38 7.58
CA TYR A 463 -31.44 -19.50 8.76
C TYR A 463 -31.45 -18.20 9.55
N ILE A 464 -32.57 -17.95 10.23
CA ILE A 464 -32.58 -17.08 11.41
C ILE A 464 -32.43 -17.95 12.63
N ALA A 465 -31.23 -17.91 13.20
CA ALA A 465 -30.93 -18.59 14.46
C ALA A 465 -31.35 -17.69 15.62
N VAL A 466 -32.08 -18.28 16.57
CA VAL A 466 -32.69 -17.55 17.67
C VAL A 466 -32.34 -18.24 18.97
N CYS A 467 -31.80 -17.49 19.93
CA CYS A 467 -31.63 -17.95 21.30
C CYS A 467 -32.45 -17.09 22.26
N ARG A 468 -32.74 -17.65 23.43
CA ARG A 468 -33.49 -17.00 24.50
C ARG A 468 -32.62 -16.98 25.76
N PRO A 469 -31.72 -15.98 25.92
CA PRO A 469 -30.85 -15.92 27.08
C PRO A 469 -31.60 -15.70 28.39
N GLU A 470 -32.75 -15.00 28.33
CA GLU A 470 -33.57 -14.67 29.48
C GLU A 470 -35.06 -14.86 29.15
N LYS A 471 -35.90 -15.03 30.18
CA LYS A 471 -37.33 -15.35 30.01
C LYS A 471 -38.05 -14.40 29.04
N TYR A 472 -37.79 -13.09 29.10
CA TYR A 472 -38.48 -12.08 28.28
C TYR A 472 -37.59 -11.51 27.17
N TYR A 473 -36.53 -12.21 26.75
CA TYR A 473 -35.54 -11.64 25.85
C TYR A 473 -34.97 -12.68 24.91
N ILE A 474 -34.99 -12.35 23.62
CA ILE A 474 -34.40 -13.15 22.56
C ILE A 474 -33.33 -12.36 21.80
N ARG A 475 -32.36 -13.09 21.28
CA ARG A 475 -31.42 -12.60 20.27
C ARG A 475 -31.60 -13.40 18.99
N TYR A 476 -31.41 -12.74 17.86
CA TYR A 476 -31.53 -13.37 16.55
C TYR A 476 -30.35 -13.01 15.64
N PHE A 477 -29.98 -13.93 14.76
CA PHE A 477 -28.85 -13.79 13.86
C PHE A 477 -29.19 -14.41 12.50
N LEU A 478 -28.75 -13.78 11.41
CA LEU A 478 -28.75 -14.45 10.12
C LEU A 478 -27.53 -15.38 10.07
N ILE A 479 -27.77 -16.65 9.79
CA ILE A 479 -26.72 -17.67 9.65
C ILE A 479 -26.82 -18.31 8.27
N TYR A 480 -25.68 -18.43 7.61
CA TYR A 480 -25.50 -19.26 6.43
C TYR A 480 -24.74 -20.52 6.82
N ILE A 481 -25.27 -21.68 6.44
CA ILE A 481 -24.64 -22.97 6.63
C ILE A 481 -24.46 -23.60 5.25
N GLY A 482 -23.22 -23.64 4.77
CA GLY A 482 -22.82 -24.34 3.56
C GLY A 482 -21.91 -25.54 3.85
N LYS A 483 -21.19 -26.01 2.82
CA LYS A 483 -20.25 -27.14 2.94
C LYS A 483 -18.84 -26.65 3.24
N GLU A 484 -18.38 -25.66 2.48
CA GLU A 484 -17.04 -25.08 2.61
C GLU A 484 -17.04 -23.82 3.48
N TYR A 485 -18.20 -23.15 3.57
CA TYR A 485 -18.33 -21.86 4.22
C TYR A 485 -19.52 -21.80 5.19
N HIS A 486 -19.33 -21.13 6.32
CA HIS A 486 -20.41 -20.74 7.23
C HIS A 486 -20.27 -19.27 7.58
N GLY A 487 -21.38 -18.59 7.81
CA GLY A 487 -21.34 -17.17 8.14
C GLY A 487 -22.44 -16.75 9.07
N LEU A 488 -22.18 -15.72 9.86
CA LEU A 488 -23.15 -15.08 10.73
C LEU A 488 -23.12 -13.57 10.49
N TRP A 489 -24.30 -12.98 10.33
CA TRP A 489 -24.50 -11.54 10.16
C TRP A 489 -25.59 -11.03 11.12
N CYS A 490 -25.39 -9.86 11.69
CA CYS A 490 -26.38 -9.20 12.53
C CYS A 490 -26.11 -7.71 12.75
N ALA A 491 -27.15 -6.95 13.09
CA ALA A 491 -27.00 -5.68 13.77
C ALA A 491 -26.69 -5.90 15.26
N TYR A 492 -25.43 -6.08 15.65
CA TYR A 492 -25.07 -6.55 17.01
C TYR A 492 -25.72 -5.78 18.17
N TYR A 493 -25.98 -4.48 18.01
CA TYR A 493 -26.63 -3.67 19.03
C TYR A 493 -28.18 -3.70 18.98
N ALA A 494 -28.78 -4.04 17.83
CA ALA A 494 -30.22 -4.04 17.57
C ALA A 494 -30.83 -5.44 17.34
N ASN A 495 -30.01 -6.50 17.32
CA ASN A 495 -30.44 -7.89 17.10
C ASN A 495 -31.14 -8.53 18.32
N ARG A 496 -31.73 -7.68 19.15
CA ARG A 496 -32.29 -7.96 20.46
C ARG A 496 -33.77 -7.65 20.44
N ARG A 497 -34.57 -8.52 21.06
CA ARG A 497 -36.00 -8.25 21.20
C ARG A 497 -36.52 -8.65 22.57
N ILE A 498 -37.26 -7.72 23.17
CA ILE A 498 -38.01 -7.96 24.40
C ILE A 498 -39.36 -8.60 24.03
N LEU A 499 -39.70 -9.69 24.71
CA LEU A 499 -40.95 -10.42 24.56
C LEU A 499 -42.02 -9.83 25.47
N ARG A 500 -43.26 -9.82 24.99
CA ARG A 500 -44.43 -9.51 25.83
C ARG A 500 -44.88 -10.73 26.62
N GLU A 501 -45.69 -10.52 27.65
CA GLU A 501 -46.17 -11.59 28.53
C GLU A 501 -46.96 -12.67 27.78
N GLU A 502 -47.77 -12.25 26.81
CA GLU A 502 -48.52 -13.15 25.94
C GLU A 502 -47.65 -13.92 24.93
N GLU A 503 -46.37 -13.57 24.76
CA GLU A 503 -45.42 -14.21 23.85
C GLU A 503 -44.55 -15.26 24.56
N VAL A 504 -44.48 -15.23 25.91
CA VAL A 504 -43.52 -15.99 26.73
C VAL A 504 -43.87 -17.44 27.02
#